data_AF-A0AAW7JJ53-F1
#
_entry.id   AF-A0AAW7JJ53-F1
#
_cell.length_a   1.000
_cell.length_b   1.000
_cell.length_c   1.000
_cell.angle_alpha   90.00
_cell.angle_beta   90.00
_cell.angle_gamma   90.00
#
_symmetry.space_group_name_H-M   'P 1'
#
loop_
_entity.id
_entity.type
_entity.pdbx_description
1 polymer ?
#
loop_
_entity_poly.entity_id
_entity_poly.type
_entity_poly.pdbx_seq_one_letter_code
_entity_poly.pdbx_strand_id
1 'polypeptide(L)'
;MKRLFFAFLLTFVLTGMSFAGDFSKHRGVWASNDAEAVITDSVCMFFEKTPAGLRAFLNVPTQDIYSCTTYRDSAFVVETAAPLVLTDGVKIVNGVTVKTLRIGDKVMSKVEELETCKPYEKSRATSKSDVGKCLQEWRLGAKFGKDGDIFMCEVNTNRHMFIYLINPNMTYIRAAATANNDNGTLFFQNIRMMRNNNTGELTSYMASDNYNIAADNLQIDNSKFNPNACVFNPDGGIYWSLISFTADQIKINGCGETYYVNRIDQFEEYFKYVPYETAHIQQ
;
A
#
# COMPACT_ATOMS: atom_id res chain seq x y z
N MET A 1 23.10 -43.85 51.68
CA MET A 1 23.88 -42.81 50.96
C MET A 1 23.88 -43.18 49.48
N LYS A 2 23.46 -42.42 48.47
CA LYS A 2 22.85 -41.09 48.31
C LYS A 2 21.80 -41.26 47.19
N ARG A 3 20.59 -40.73 47.37
CA ARG A 3 19.57 -40.63 46.30
C ARG A 3 20.03 -39.53 45.34
N LEU A 4 20.34 -39.85 44.08
CA LEU A 4 20.54 -38.83 43.06
C LEU A 4 19.17 -38.39 42.53
N PHE A 5 18.75 -37.21 42.95
CA PHE A 5 17.72 -36.43 42.28
C PHE A 5 18.31 -35.94 40.95
N PHE A 6 17.84 -36.45 39.82
CA PHE A 6 18.00 -35.74 38.55
C PHE A 6 16.82 -34.78 38.42
N ALA A 7 17.10 -33.51 38.67
CA ALA A 7 16.19 -32.43 38.39
C ALA A 7 15.93 -32.39 36.87
N PHE A 8 14.66 -32.51 36.49
CA PHE A 8 14.21 -32.21 35.14
C PHE A 8 14.52 -30.73 34.89
N LEU A 9 15.49 -30.45 34.01
CA LEU A 9 15.75 -29.11 33.54
C LEU A 9 14.57 -28.75 32.62
N LEU A 10 13.59 -28.02 33.17
CA LEU A 10 12.51 -27.44 32.40
C LEU A 10 13.14 -26.38 31.48
N THR A 11 13.49 -26.76 30.26
CA THR A 11 13.82 -25.78 29.22
C THR A 11 12.56 -24.97 28.98
N PHE A 12 12.54 -23.76 29.54
CA PHE A 12 11.63 -22.71 29.12
C PHE A 12 11.87 -22.50 27.62
N VAL A 13 10.97 -23.04 26.80
CA VAL A 13 10.72 -22.49 25.48
C VAL A 13 10.26 -21.07 25.75
N LEU A 14 11.16 -20.11 25.57
CA LEU A 14 10.77 -18.71 25.41
C LEU A 14 9.87 -18.68 24.17
N THR A 15 8.57 -18.74 24.42
CA THR A 15 7.55 -18.37 23.44
C THR A 15 7.97 -17.02 22.88
N GLY A 16 8.17 -16.96 21.56
CA GLY A 16 8.61 -15.76 20.87
C GLY A 16 7.83 -14.55 21.36
N MET A 17 8.53 -13.48 21.71
CA MET A 17 7.92 -12.17 21.81
C MET A 17 7.37 -11.83 20.43
N SER A 18 6.08 -12.10 20.22
CA SER A 18 5.35 -11.51 19.11
C SER A 18 5.21 -10.03 19.46
N PHE A 19 6.07 -9.19 18.89
CA PHE A 19 5.82 -7.76 18.84
C PHE A 19 4.64 -7.55 17.90
N ALA A 20 3.41 -7.77 18.37
CA ALA A 20 2.26 -7.16 17.74
C ALA A 20 2.43 -5.65 17.94
N GLY A 21 3.12 -5.00 17.00
CA GLY A 21 3.13 -3.55 16.91
C GLY A 21 1.69 -3.15 16.64
N ASP A 22 0.97 -2.75 17.68
CA ASP A 22 -0.36 -2.17 17.55
C ASP A 22 -0.24 -0.86 16.76
N PHE A 23 -0.39 -0.98 15.44
CA PHE A 23 -0.33 0.12 14.50
C PHE A 23 -1.65 0.91 14.47
N SER A 24 -2.71 0.43 15.14
CA SER A 24 -4.07 0.96 15.05
C SER A 24 -4.20 2.45 15.34
N LYS A 25 -3.32 3.00 16.20
CA LYS A 25 -3.27 4.43 16.55
C LYS A 25 -2.83 5.33 15.40
N HIS A 26 -2.03 4.80 14.49
CA HIS A 26 -1.41 5.55 13.39
C HIS A 26 -2.05 5.26 12.03
N ARG A 27 -3.20 4.57 12.01
CA ARG A 27 -3.93 4.23 10.78
C ARG A 27 -4.08 5.43 9.86
N GLY A 28 -3.83 5.20 8.58
CA GLY A 28 -3.93 6.20 7.54
C GLY A 28 -2.81 6.13 6.52
N VAL A 29 -2.88 7.04 5.56
CA VAL A 29 -1.78 7.33 4.64
C VAL A 29 -1.11 8.62 5.09
N TRP A 30 0.21 8.62 5.14
CA TRP A 30 1.05 9.72 5.59
C TRP A 30 2.07 10.03 4.51
N ALA A 31 2.28 11.30 4.19
CA ALA A 31 3.22 11.70 3.15
C ALA A 31 4.04 12.95 3.49
N SER A 32 5.21 13.04 2.87
CA SER A 32 6.04 14.22 2.63
C SER A 32 6.59 14.15 1.20
N ASN A 33 7.40 15.12 0.78
CA ASN A 33 8.04 15.10 -0.55
C ASN A 33 9.11 14.01 -0.69
N ASP A 34 9.59 13.47 0.42
CA ASP A 34 10.69 12.51 0.47
C ASP A 34 10.32 11.21 1.22
N ALA A 35 9.06 11.04 1.60
CA ALA A 35 8.58 9.84 2.27
C ALA A 35 7.07 9.63 2.12
N GLU A 36 6.64 8.37 2.23
CA GLU A 36 5.23 7.99 2.30
C GLU A 36 5.06 6.74 3.16
N ALA A 37 3.95 6.63 3.87
CA ALA A 37 3.60 5.43 4.61
C ALA A 37 2.11 5.12 4.53
N VAL A 38 1.77 3.85 4.41
CA VAL A 38 0.43 3.35 4.72
C VAL A 38 0.50 2.47 5.96
N ILE A 39 -0.42 2.73 6.88
CA ILE A 39 -0.48 2.08 8.18
C ILE A 39 -1.89 1.57 8.41
N THR A 40 -2.02 0.28 8.73
CA THR A 40 -3.27 -0.42 9.04
C THR A 40 -3.20 -0.94 10.49
N ASP A 41 -4.04 -1.89 10.89
CA ASP A 41 -3.88 -2.53 12.21
C ASP A 41 -2.66 -3.49 12.24
N SER A 42 -2.36 -4.17 11.13
CA SER A 42 -1.29 -5.19 11.06
C SER A 42 -0.12 -4.81 10.14
N VAL A 43 -0.27 -3.80 9.28
CA VAL A 43 0.72 -3.45 8.25
C VAL A 43 1.28 -2.05 8.48
N CYS A 44 2.59 -1.91 8.40
CA CYS A 44 3.26 -0.64 8.13
C CYS A 44 4.16 -0.80 6.91
N MET A 45 3.77 -0.15 5.80
CA MET A 45 4.59 -0.04 4.60
C MET A 45 5.09 1.41 4.51
N PHE A 46 6.40 1.59 4.44
CA PHE A 46 7.04 2.90 4.51
C PHE A 46 8.08 3.04 3.42
N PHE A 47 8.10 4.20 2.77
CA PHE A 47 9.00 4.55 1.69
C PHE A 47 9.76 5.81 2.07
N GLU A 48 11.05 5.84 1.79
CA GLU A 48 11.85 7.03 2.02
C GLU A 48 12.90 7.24 0.94
N LYS A 49 13.04 8.50 0.53
CA LYS A 49 14.14 8.96 -0.32
C LYS A 49 15.25 9.49 0.56
N THR A 50 16.42 8.89 0.40
CA THR A 50 17.66 9.31 1.06
C THR A 50 18.66 9.83 0.02
N PRO A 51 19.73 10.50 0.43
CA PRO A 51 20.83 10.84 -0.48
C PRO A 51 21.44 9.61 -1.19
N ALA A 52 21.36 8.42 -0.58
CA ALA A 52 21.85 7.17 -1.14
C ALA A 52 20.86 6.47 -2.09
N GLY A 53 19.61 6.96 -2.17
CA GLY A 53 18.57 6.37 -2.98
C GLY A 53 17.28 6.07 -2.20
N LEU A 54 16.33 5.44 -2.90
CA LEU A 54 15.03 5.04 -2.37
C LEU A 54 15.15 3.74 -1.56
N ARG A 55 14.53 3.75 -0.38
CA ARG A 55 14.33 2.57 0.47
C ARG A 55 12.84 2.34 0.68
N ALA A 56 12.43 1.08 0.72
CA ALA A 56 11.09 0.67 1.08
C ALA A 56 11.15 -0.33 2.23
N PHE A 57 10.23 -0.21 3.18
CA PHE A 57 10.13 -1.04 4.36
C PHE A 57 8.74 -1.67 4.42
N LEU A 58 8.70 -2.91 4.89
CA LEU A 58 7.45 -3.61 5.17
C LEU A 58 7.53 -4.28 6.54
N ASN A 59 6.63 -3.91 7.43
CA ASN A 59 6.42 -4.59 8.70
C ASN A 59 5.01 -5.20 8.70
N VAL A 60 4.96 -6.53 8.80
CA VAL A 60 3.74 -7.30 9.07
C VAL A 60 4.07 -8.29 10.17
N PRO A 61 4.00 -7.88 11.45
CA PRO A 61 4.46 -8.70 12.57
C PRO A 61 3.78 -10.07 12.68
N THR A 62 2.49 -10.13 12.32
CA THR A 62 1.70 -11.37 12.33
C THR A 62 2.19 -12.42 11.32
N GLN A 63 2.99 -12.01 10.33
CA GLN A 63 3.59 -12.86 9.30
C GLN A 63 5.11 -12.98 9.44
N ASP A 64 5.70 -12.45 10.52
CA ASP A 64 7.16 -12.36 10.68
C ASP A 64 7.85 -11.71 9.46
N ILE A 65 7.25 -10.62 8.95
CA ILE A 65 7.81 -9.81 7.88
C ILE A 65 8.36 -8.52 8.48
N TYR A 66 9.67 -8.36 8.41
CA TYR A 66 10.40 -7.13 8.75
C TYR A 66 11.43 -6.87 7.65
N SER A 67 11.01 -6.28 6.54
CA SER A 67 11.84 -6.12 5.36
C SER A 67 12.27 -4.67 5.14
N CYS A 68 13.49 -4.49 4.66
CA CYS A 68 13.95 -3.30 3.97
C CYS A 68 14.44 -3.70 2.58
N THR A 69 13.93 -3.06 1.54
CA THR A 69 14.42 -3.18 0.18
C THR A 69 15.07 -1.88 -0.25
N THR A 70 16.29 -1.97 -0.78
CA THR A 70 17.07 -0.83 -1.25
C THR A 70 17.51 -1.05 -2.69
N TYR A 71 17.60 0.02 -3.47
CA TYR A 71 18.26 -0.02 -4.77
C TYR A 71 19.70 0.45 -4.62
N ARG A 72 20.67 -0.44 -4.83
CA ARG A 72 22.11 -0.16 -4.70
C ARG A 72 22.87 -1.04 -5.69
N ASP A 73 23.93 -0.49 -6.29
CA ASP A 73 24.81 -1.20 -7.22
C ASP A 73 24.06 -1.89 -8.39
N SER A 74 23.07 -1.19 -8.94
CA SER A 74 22.21 -1.68 -10.03
C SER A 74 21.37 -2.92 -9.68
N ALA A 75 21.13 -3.18 -8.40
CA ALA A 75 20.32 -4.29 -7.93
C ALA A 75 19.39 -3.88 -6.78
N PHE A 76 18.30 -4.62 -6.61
CA PHE A 76 17.53 -4.57 -5.36
C PHE A 76 18.13 -5.53 -4.36
N VAL A 77 18.43 -5.01 -3.17
CA VAL A 77 18.88 -5.77 -2.02
C VAL A 77 17.73 -5.80 -1.01
N VAL A 78 17.32 -7.00 -0.62
CA VAL A 78 16.27 -7.23 0.38
C VAL A 78 16.95 -7.73 1.65
N GLU A 79 16.75 -7.01 2.75
CA GLU A 79 17.36 -7.30 4.04
C GLU A 79 16.29 -7.37 5.12
N THR A 80 16.54 -8.16 6.16
CA THR A 80 15.73 -8.09 7.38
C THR A 80 16.03 -6.79 8.11
N ALA A 81 15.00 -6.02 8.43
CA ALA A 81 15.11 -4.76 9.15
C ALA A 81 14.69 -4.90 10.62
N ALA A 82 15.15 -3.98 11.46
CA ALA A 82 14.53 -3.82 12.78
C ALA A 82 13.08 -3.31 12.62
N PRO A 83 12.17 -3.65 13.55
CA PRO A 83 10.81 -3.11 13.54
C PRO A 83 10.81 -1.57 13.46
N LEU A 84 9.94 -1.01 12.61
CA LEU A 84 9.82 0.45 12.51
C LEU A 84 9.25 1.05 13.80
N VAL A 85 9.84 2.17 14.22
CA VAL A 85 9.37 2.96 15.35
C VAL A 85 8.59 4.16 14.82
N LEU A 86 7.32 4.23 15.24
CA LEU A 86 6.38 5.28 14.85
C LEU A 86 6.25 6.26 16.03
N THR A 87 6.41 7.55 15.76
CA THR A 87 6.31 8.60 16.80
C THR A 87 5.36 9.70 16.35
N ASP A 88 4.29 9.90 17.11
CA ASP A 88 3.37 11.02 16.93
C ASP A 88 4.08 12.36 17.18
N GLY A 89 3.70 13.36 16.38
CA GLY A 89 4.13 14.72 16.56
C GLY A 89 3.08 15.70 16.06
N VAL A 90 3.41 16.98 16.13
CA VAL A 90 2.61 18.05 15.57
C VAL A 90 3.50 19.08 14.90
N LYS A 91 2.98 19.74 13.86
CA LYS A 91 3.57 20.95 13.27
C LYS A 91 2.50 22.03 13.16
N ILE A 92 2.92 23.29 13.14
CA ILE A 92 2.04 24.42 12.88
C ILE A 92 2.13 24.77 11.40
N VAL A 93 1.00 24.76 10.70
CA VAL A 93 0.88 25.20 9.30
C VAL A 93 -0.17 26.31 9.28
N ASN A 94 0.22 27.52 8.86
CA ASN A 94 -0.69 28.68 8.79
C ASN A 94 -1.49 28.94 10.09
N GLY A 95 -0.88 28.70 11.26
CA GLY A 95 -1.53 28.86 12.56
C GLY A 95 -2.39 27.66 13.01
N VAL A 96 -2.51 26.62 12.20
CA VAL A 96 -3.26 25.39 12.51
C VAL A 96 -2.31 24.28 12.95
N THR A 97 -2.64 23.60 14.05
CA THR A 97 -1.92 22.42 14.52
C THR A 97 -2.29 21.21 13.67
N VAL A 98 -1.32 20.69 12.92
CA VAL A 98 -1.47 19.51 12.06
C VAL A 98 -0.74 18.33 12.69
N LYS A 99 -1.41 17.17 12.77
CA LYS A 99 -0.80 15.91 13.22
C LYS A 99 0.29 15.48 12.24
N THR A 100 1.42 15.03 12.79
CA THR A 100 2.52 14.46 12.00
C THR A 100 2.91 13.11 12.53
N LEU A 101 3.43 12.27 11.66
CA LEU A 101 4.05 11.01 12.03
C LEU A 101 5.54 11.05 11.69
N ARG A 102 6.37 10.61 12.63
CA ARG A 102 7.80 10.39 12.39
C ARG A 102 8.12 8.90 12.30
N ILE A 103 8.86 8.53 11.27
CA ILE A 103 9.50 7.21 11.11
C ILE A 103 10.96 7.47 10.71
N GLY A 104 11.91 7.06 11.56
CA GLY A 104 13.31 7.44 11.38
C GLY A 104 13.51 8.96 11.47
N ASP A 105 14.15 9.55 10.45
CA ASP A 105 14.34 11.00 10.31
C ASP A 105 13.21 11.68 9.53
N LYS A 106 12.28 10.91 8.94
CA LYS A 106 11.20 11.43 8.10
C LYS A 106 10.02 11.89 8.93
N VAL A 107 9.49 13.07 8.63
CA VAL A 107 8.29 13.64 9.25
C VAL A 107 7.24 13.85 8.17
N MET A 108 6.12 13.17 8.30
CA MET A 108 5.04 13.14 7.33
C MET A 108 3.76 13.74 7.91
N SER A 109 2.91 14.27 7.04
CA SER A 109 1.55 14.71 7.42
C SER A 109 0.55 13.67 6.96
N LYS A 110 -0.56 13.51 7.68
CA LYS A 110 -1.60 12.58 7.25
C LYS A 110 -2.32 13.14 6.02
N VAL A 111 -2.53 12.31 5.01
CA VAL A 111 -3.23 12.66 3.75
C VAL A 111 -4.53 11.88 3.56
N GLU A 112 -4.69 10.76 4.25
CA GLU A 112 -5.93 9.97 4.29
C GLU A 112 -6.11 9.35 5.69
N GLU A 113 -7.31 9.48 6.25
CA GLU A 113 -7.72 8.71 7.43
C GLU A 113 -8.19 7.32 7.00
N LEU A 114 -7.79 6.29 7.76
CA LEU A 114 -8.17 4.91 7.48
C LEU A 114 -8.91 4.31 8.69
N GLU A 115 -10.10 3.77 8.43
CA GLU A 115 -10.89 3.03 9.42
C GLU A 115 -10.97 1.56 9.00
N THR A 116 -10.41 0.69 9.83
CA THR A 116 -10.57 -0.77 9.70
C THR A 116 -11.94 -1.19 10.23
N CYS A 117 -12.55 -2.19 9.59
CA CYS A 117 -13.87 -2.68 9.94
C CYS A 117 -13.97 -4.20 9.81
N LYS A 118 -15.10 -4.77 10.25
CA LYS A 118 -15.42 -6.17 9.98
C LYS A 118 -15.69 -6.37 8.47
N PRO A 119 -15.53 -7.61 7.95
CA PRO A 119 -15.98 -7.94 6.61
C PRO A 119 -17.44 -7.51 6.40
N TYR A 120 -17.74 -6.99 5.22
CA TYR A 120 -19.08 -6.50 4.87
C TYR A 120 -19.46 -6.90 3.44
N GLU A 121 -20.77 -6.95 3.18
CA GLU A 121 -21.31 -7.19 1.86
C GLU A 121 -21.08 -5.97 0.98
N LYS A 122 -20.21 -6.09 -0.02
CA LYS A 122 -19.90 -5.01 -0.97
C LYS A 122 -21.03 -4.85 -1.99
N SER A 123 -21.22 -3.63 -2.49
CA SER A 123 -22.25 -3.30 -3.49
C SER A 123 -22.08 -4.11 -4.78
N ARG A 124 -23.17 -4.38 -5.49
CA ARG A 124 -23.14 -5.00 -6.83
C ARG A 124 -23.11 -3.94 -7.93
N ALA A 125 -22.43 -4.22 -9.03
CA ALA A 125 -22.49 -3.38 -10.23
C ALA A 125 -23.68 -3.80 -11.12
N THR A 126 -24.80 -3.08 -11.02
CA THR A 126 -26.03 -3.39 -11.79
C THR A 126 -26.14 -2.61 -13.09
N SER A 127 -25.38 -1.53 -13.19
CA SER A 127 -25.34 -0.61 -14.32
C SER A 127 -23.93 -0.05 -14.48
N LYS A 128 -23.65 0.58 -15.62
CA LYS A 128 -22.33 1.20 -15.86
C LYS A 128 -22.02 2.29 -14.83
N SER A 129 -23.04 3.03 -14.37
CA SER A 129 -22.90 4.08 -13.35
C SER A 129 -22.53 3.57 -11.94
N ASP A 130 -22.55 2.25 -11.73
CA ASP A 130 -22.13 1.65 -10.47
C ASP A 130 -20.63 1.32 -10.47
N VAL A 131 -19.99 1.30 -11.65
CA VAL A 131 -18.64 0.75 -11.84
C VAL A 131 -17.60 1.54 -11.05
N GLY A 132 -17.64 2.87 -11.05
CA GLY A 132 -16.66 3.68 -10.33
C GLY A 132 -16.65 3.40 -8.83
N LYS A 133 -17.84 3.39 -8.22
CA LYS A 133 -18.03 3.02 -6.81
C LYS A 133 -17.55 1.60 -6.54
N CYS A 134 -17.94 0.64 -7.38
CA CYS A 134 -17.58 -0.77 -7.20
C CYS A 134 -16.07 -1.01 -7.36
N LEU A 135 -15.41 -0.34 -8.31
CA LEU A 135 -13.95 -0.40 -8.47
C LEU A 135 -13.21 0.06 -7.21
N GLN A 136 -13.70 1.13 -6.58
CA GLN A 136 -13.16 1.60 -5.31
C GLN A 136 -13.45 0.58 -4.20
N GLU A 137 -14.73 0.29 -3.93
CA GLU A 137 -15.17 -0.52 -2.80
C GLU A 137 -14.60 -1.96 -2.83
N TRP A 138 -14.54 -2.59 -4.01
CA TRP A 138 -14.17 -4.01 -4.11
C TRP A 138 -12.70 -4.28 -3.82
N ARG A 139 -11.84 -3.27 -3.90
CA ARG A 139 -10.41 -3.38 -3.62
C ARG A 139 -10.04 -3.07 -2.18
N LEU A 140 -10.94 -2.46 -1.41
CA LEU A 140 -10.65 -1.92 -0.08
C LEU A 140 -10.26 -3.00 0.92
N GLY A 141 -8.99 -2.97 1.32
CA GLY A 141 -8.45 -3.86 2.35
C GLY A 141 -6.95 -4.05 2.21
N ALA A 142 -6.41 -4.87 3.10
CA ALA A 142 -5.04 -5.36 3.02
C ALA A 142 -5.02 -6.87 2.75
N LYS A 143 -4.17 -7.28 1.80
CA LYS A 143 -3.78 -8.66 1.57
C LYS A 143 -2.31 -8.83 1.86
N PHE A 144 -1.93 -9.84 2.64
CA PHE A 144 -0.52 -10.08 2.92
C PHE A 144 -0.23 -11.54 3.25
N GLY A 145 0.95 -11.99 2.88
CA GLY A 145 1.40 -13.34 3.14
C GLY A 145 2.88 -13.54 2.84
N LYS A 146 3.43 -14.60 3.40
CA LYS A 146 4.83 -15.02 3.27
C LYS A 146 4.88 -16.53 3.04
N ASP A 147 5.71 -16.95 2.10
CA ASP A 147 6.12 -18.34 1.86
C ASP A 147 7.63 -18.37 1.63
N GLY A 148 8.38 -18.76 2.67
CA GLY A 148 9.84 -18.66 2.68
C GLY A 148 10.32 -17.21 2.46
N ASP A 149 11.15 -17.01 1.44
CA ASP A 149 11.69 -15.70 1.04
C ASP A 149 10.76 -14.92 0.08
N ILE A 150 9.62 -15.51 -0.29
CA ILE A 150 8.60 -14.87 -1.12
C ILE A 150 7.58 -14.24 -0.20
N PHE A 151 7.30 -12.96 -0.37
CA PHE A 151 6.23 -12.30 0.37
C PHE A 151 5.59 -11.19 -0.44
N MET A 152 4.32 -10.96 -0.12
CA MET A 152 3.49 -9.95 -0.75
C MET A 152 2.73 -9.20 0.34
N CYS A 153 2.60 -7.90 0.17
CA CYS A 153 1.61 -7.09 0.83
C CYS A 153 0.97 -6.14 -0.19
N GLU A 154 -0.35 -6.15 -0.30
CA GLU A 154 -1.14 -5.19 -1.05
C GLU A 154 -2.05 -4.46 -0.06
N VAL A 155 -2.10 -3.14 -0.14
CA VAL A 155 -3.02 -2.32 0.66
C VAL A 155 -3.69 -1.35 -0.29
N ASN A 156 -5.01 -1.43 -0.44
CA ASN A 156 -5.76 -0.45 -1.20
C ASN A 156 -6.72 0.30 -0.27
N THR A 157 -6.57 1.61 -0.23
CA THR A 157 -7.41 2.52 0.55
C THR A 157 -8.45 3.19 -0.36
N ASN A 158 -9.21 4.15 0.16
CA ASN A 158 -10.18 4.87 -0.66
C ASN A 158 -9.53 5.73 -1.74
N ARG A 159 -8.25 6.12 -1.53
CA ARG A 159 -7.52 7.03 -2.43
C ARG A 159 -6.15 6.53 -2.88
N HIS A 160 -5.67 5.40 -2.38
CA HIS A 160 -4.32 4.91 -2.67
C HIS A 160 -4.27 3.41 -2.94
N MET A 161 -3.29 2.98 -3.74
CA MET A 161 -2.93 1.57 -3.95
C MET A 161 -1.45 1.36 -3.66
N PHE A 162 -1.16 0.42 -2.77
CA PHE A 162 0.18 0.04 -2.37
C PHE A 162 0.43 -1.43 -2.69
N ILE A 163 1.63 -1.73 -3.16
CA ILE A 163 2.09 -3.12 -3.30
C ILE A 163 3.54 -3.22 -2.83
N TYR A 164 3.86 -4.33 -2.20
CA TYR A 164 5.21 -4.74 -1.84
C TYR A 164 5.32 -6.23 -2.09
N LEU A 165 5.83 -6.59 -3.26
CA LEU A 165 6.02 -7.97 -3.68
C LEU A 165 7.50 -8.24 -3.89
N ILE A 166 8.00 -9.24 -3.17
CA ILE A 166 9.33 -9.83 -3.35
C ILE A 166 9.16 -11.28 -3.78
N ASN A 167 9.71 -11.62 -4.93
CA ASN A 167 9.90 -13.00 -5.37
C ASN A 167 11.16 -13.11 -6.26
N PRO A 168 11.60 -14.34 -6.64
CA PRO A 168 12.83 -14.53 -7.41
C PRO A 168 12.86 -13.82 -8.77
N ASN A 169 11.69 -13.67 -9.41
CA ASN A 169 11.58 -13.11 -10.76
C ASN A 169 11.22 -11.63 -10.77
N MET A 170 10.71 -11.10 -9.65
CA MET A 170 10.15 -9.77 -9.58
C MET A 170 10.28 -9.14 -8.20
N THR A 171 10.82 -7.93 -8.17
CA THR A 171 10.63 -6.98 -7.07
C THR A 171 9.64 -5.97 -7.60
N TYR A 172 8.45 -5.90 -7.01
CA TYR A 172 7.46 -4.90 -7.39
C TYR A 172 6.93 -4.20 -6.14
N ILE A 173 7.41 -2.99 -5.93
CA ILE A 173 7.03 -2.17 -4.79
C ILE A 173 6.55 -0.81 -5.34
N ARG A 174 5.37 -0.37 -4.90
CA ARG A 174 4.81 0.90 -5.33
C ARG A 174 3.94 1.55 -4.26
N ALA A 175 3.87 2.87 -4.33
CA ALA A 175 2.75 3.66 -3.85
C ALA A 175 2.12 4.36 -5.05
N ALA A 176 0.79 4.48 -5.03
CA ALA A 176 0.07 5.22 -6.05
C ALA A 176 -1.18 5.89 -5.48
N ALA A 177 -1.30 7.21 -5.69
CA ALA A 177 -2.58 7.89 -5.59
C ALA A 177 -3.52 7.38 -6.71
N THR A 178 -4.78 7.14 -6.40
CA THR A 178 -5.76 6.54 -7.31
C THR A 178 -7.13 7.21 -7.21
N ALA A 179 -7.85 7.26 -8.33
CA ALA A 179 -9.25 7.63 -8.40
C ALA A 179 -9.98 6.70 -9.38
N ASN A 180 -11.26 6.45 -9.13
CA ASN A 180 -12.08 5.54 -9.93
C ASN A 180 -13.31 6.28 -10.46
N ASN A 181 -13.73 5.95 -11.68
CA ASN A 181 -15.05 6.31 -12.19
C ASN A 181 -15.61 5.19 -13.08
N ASP A 182 -16.73 5.46 -13.74
CA ASP A 182 -17.47 4.47 -14.52
C ASP A 182 -16.77 4.03 -15.82
N ASN A 183 -15.65 4.66 -16.16
CA ASN A 183 -14.82 4.32 -17.32
C ASN A 183 -13.51 3.63 -16.91
N GLY A 184 -13.17 3.56 -15.62
CA GLY A 184 -11.98 2.85 -15.14
C GLY A 184 -11.29 3.51 -13.94
N THR A 185 -10.00 3.24 -13.82
CA THR A 185 -9.13 3.75 -12.75
C THR A 185 -8.06 4.67 -13.33
N LEU A 186 -7.91 5.86 -12.77
CA LEU A 186 -6.72 6.71 -12.92
C LEU A 186 -5.83 6.51 -11.70
N PHE A 187 -4.52 6.38 -11.91
CA PHE A 187 -3.56 6.42 -10.81
C PHE A 187 -2.22 7.01 -11.25
N PHE A 188 -1.52 7.61 -10.28
CA PHE A 188 -0.15 8.09 -10.43
C PHE A 188 0.75 7.22 -9.58
N GLN A 189 1.73 6.55 -10.18
CA GLN A 189 2.72 5.78 -9.41
C GLN A 189 3.80 6.72 -8.88
N ASN A 190 3.48 7.50 -7.85
CA ASN A 190 4.41 8.47 -7.26
C ASN A 190 5.67 7.81 -6.67
N ILE A 191 5.61 6.53 -6.32
CA ILE A 191 6.77 5.74 -5.87
C ILE A 191 6.78 4.41 -6.61
N ARG A 192 7.93 4.04 -7.20
CA ARG A 192 8.12 2.75 -7.88
C ARG A 192 9.51 2.20 -7.65
N MET A 193 9.58 0.96 -7.23
CA MET A 193 10.77 0.11 -7.25
C MET A 193 10.39 -1.19 -7.97
N MET A 194 10.87 -1.34 -9.21
CA MET A 194 10.53 -2.47 -10.06
C MET A 194 11.79 -3.10 -10.62
N ARG A 195 11.96 -4.40 -10.38
CA ARG A 195 12.79 -5.28 -11.20
C ARG A 195 11.87 -6.35 -11.73
N ASN A 196 11.79 -6.50 -13.04
CA ASN A 196 10.99 -7.55 -13.67
C ASN A 196 11.82 -8.30 -14.71
N ASN A 197 12.17 -9.55 -14.40
CA ASN A 197 13.01 -10.36 -15.28
C ASN A 197 12.30 -10.71 -16.61
N ASN A 198 10.97 -10.67 -16.67
CA ASN A 198 10.22 -10.99 -17.88
C ASN A 198 10.29 -9.85 -18.92
N THR A 199 10.39 -8.60 -18.47
CA THR A 199 10.44 -7.41 -19.34
C THR A 199 11.82 -6.75 -19.39
N GLY A 200 12.71 -7.12 -18.48
CA GLY A 200 13.99 -6.44 -18.27
C GLY A 200 13.85 -5.08 -17.58
N GLU A 201 12.67 -4.73 -17.06
CA GLU A 201 12.47 -3.45 -16.37
C GLU A 201 13.33 -3.38 -15.10
N LEU A 202 14.05 -2.28 -14.95
CA LEU A 202 14.75 -1.90 -13.73
C LEU A 202 14.52 -0.41 -13.45
N THR A 203 13.66 -0.11 -12.48
CA THR A 203 13.19 1.23 -12.17
C THR A 203 13.21 1.47 -10.67
N SER A 204 13.73 2.61 -10.22
CA SER A 204 13.68 3.04 -8.82
C SER A 204 13.53 4.55 -8.75
N TYR A 205 12.35 5.05 -8.35
CA TYR A 205 12.10 6.48 -8.20
C TYR A 205 10.99 6.81 -7.20
N MET A 206 11.06 8.05 -6.71
CA MET A 206 9.99 8.74 -6.00
C MET A 206 9.87 10.14 -6.61
N ALA A 207 8.64 10.54 -6.94
CA ALA A 207 8.31 11.83 -7.50
C ALA A 207 8.81 12.96 -6.58
N SER A 208 9.29 14.07 -7.15
CA SER A 208 9.77 15.22 -6.37
C SER A 208 8.67 15.92 -5.58
N ASP A 209 7.43 15.84 -6.07
CA ASP A 209 6.24 16.43 -5.46
C ASP A 209 5.33 15.36 -4.85
N ASN A 210 5.94 14.37 -4.20
CA ASN A 210 5.24 13.20 -3.67
C ASN A 210 4.06 13.57 -2.76
N TYR A 211 4.24 14.61 -1.93
CA TYR A 211 3.21 15.03 -0.98
C TYR A 211 1.92 15.46 -1.69
N ASN A 212 2.02 16.34 -2.68
CA ASN A 212 0.81 16.84 -3.37
C ASN A 212 0.15 15.73 -4.19
N ILE A 213 0.93 14.84 -4.82
CA ILE A 213 0.36 13.71 -5.56
C ILE A 213 -0.47 12.80 -4.62
N ALA A 214 0.00 12.54 -3.40
CA ALA A 214 -0.72 11.74 -2.41
C ALA A 214 -1.89 12.51 -1.74
N ALA A 215 -1.75 13.82 -1.56
CA ALA A 215 -2.75 14.63 -0.86
C ALA A 215 -3.93 15.05 -1.73
N ASP A 216 -3.68 15.42 -2.99
CA ASP A 216 -4.63 16.13 -3.84
C ASP A 216 -5.67 15.21 -4.50
N ASN A 217 -6.82 15.78 -4.83
CA ASN A 217 -7.86 15.07 -5.58
C ASN A 217 -7.44 14.92 -7.05
N LEU A 218 -7.33 13.68 -7.51
CA LEU A 218 -7.05 13.38 -8.90
C LEU A 218 -8.24 13.75 -9.77
N GLN A 219 -7.96 14.46 -10.85
CA GLN A 219 -8.95 14.83 -11.85
C GLN A 219 -8.92 13.83 -13.00
N ILE A 220 -10.03 13.12 -13.21
CA ILE A 220 -10.14 12.11 -14.26
C ILE A 220 -10.54 12.78 -15.58
N ASP A 221 -9.66 12.69 -16.58
CA ASP A 221 -10.00 13.04 -17.97
C ASP A 221 -10.59 11.82 -18.68
N ASN A 222 -11.91 11.81 -18.85
CA ASN A 222 -12.62 10.70 -19.50
C ASN A 222 -12.20 10.44 -20.95
N SER A 223 -11.62 11.43 -21.64
CA SER A 223 -11.15 11.25 -23.02
C SER A 223 -9.92 10.34 -23.13
N LYS A 224 -9.25 10.05 -21.99
CA LYS A 224 -8.04 9.22 -21.94
C LYS A 224 -8.32 7.74 -21.77
N PHE A 225 -9.55 7.35 -21.41
CA PHE A 225 -9.88 5.93 -21.32
C PHE A 225 -10.00 5.30 -22.71
N ASN A 226 -9.30 4.19 -22.89
CA ASN A 226 -9.33 3.34 -24.08
C ASN A 226 -9.55 1.88 -23.66
N PRO A 227 -10.74 1.29 -23.87
CA PRO A 227 -11.00 -0.10 -23.47
C PRO A 227 -10.01 -1.13 -24.06
N ASN A 228 -9.40 -0.81 -25.21
CA ASN A 228 -8.49 -1.72 -25.90
C ASN A 228 -7.03 -1.59 -25.43
N ALA A 229 -6.68 -0.54 -24.70
CA ALA A 229 -5.32 -0.34 -24.21
C ALA A 229 -5.29 0.52 -22.93
N CYS A 230 -4.39 0.19 -22.03
CA CYS A 230 -3.99 1.15 -21.00
C CYS A 230 -3.32 2.36 -21.65
N VAL A 231 -3.53 3.54 -21.05
CA VAL A 231 -2.98 4.80 -21.53
C VAL A 231 -2.04 5.38 -20.49
N PHE A 232 -0.80 5.65 -20.91
CA PHE A 232 0.16 6.46 -20.16
C PHE A 232 0.05 7.90 -20.65
N ASN A 233 -0.44 8.79 -19.81
CA ASN A 233 -0.57 10.20 -20.13
C ASN A 233 0.76 10.93 -19.84
N PRO A 234 1.13 11.98 -20.58
CA PRO A 234 2.42 12.67 -20.41
C PRO A 234 2.64 13.30 -19.03
N ASP A 235 1.59 13.55 -18.27
CA ASP A 235 1.65 14.05 -16.88
C ASP A 235 2.01 12.95 -15.86
N GLY A 236 2.20 11.70 -16.31
CA GLY A 236 2.49 10.55 -15.45
C GLY A 236 1.24 9.77 -15.02
N GLY A 237 0.04 10.23 -15.39
CA GLY A 237 -1.21 9.53 -15.10
C GLY A 237 -1.35 8.25 -15.91
N ILE A 238 -1.74 7.16 -15.25
CA ILE A 238 -1.97 5.87 -15.88
C ILE A 238 -3.46 5.55 -15.82
N TYR A 239 -4.06 5.31 -16.98
CA TYR A 239 -5.47 5.00 -17.12
C TYR A 239 -5.67 3.51 -17.40
N TRP A 240 -6.26 2.82 -16.43
CA TRP A 240 -6.76 1.46 -16.58
C TRP A 240 -8.23 1.50 -16.94
N SER A 241 -8.50 1.34 -18.24
CA SER A 241 -9.83 1.46 -18.82
C SER A 241 -10.70 0.25 -18.52
N LEU A 242 -11.99 0.49 -18.25
CA LEU A 242 -13.02 -0.53 -18.20
C LEU A 242 -13.11 -1.27 -19.53
N ILE A 243 -13.05 -2.60 -19.47
CA ILE A 243 -13.31 -3.49 -20.60
C ILE A 243 -14.76 -3.97 -20.53
N SER A 244 -15.19 -4.50 -19.39
CA SER A 244 -16.53 -5.04 -19.17
C SER A 244 -16.82 -5.21 -17.67
N PHE A 245 -18.09 -5.35 -17.29
CA PHE A 245 -18.47 -5.68 -15.92
C PHE A 245 -19.67 -6.64 -15.87
N THR A 246 -19.76 -7.35 -14.75
CA THR A 246 -20.95 -8.08 -14.28
C THR A 246 -21.29 -7.59 -12.88
N ALA A 247 -22.33 -8.14 -12.26
CA ALA A 247 -22.70 -7.80 -10.89
C ALA A 247 -21.60 -8.04 -9.84
N ASP A 248 -20.65 -8.94 -10.14
CA ASP A 248 -19.66 -9.44 -9.17
C ASP A 248 -18.20 -9.35 -9.68
N GLN A 249 -17.98 -8.89 -10.91
CA GLN A 249 -16.64 -8.79 -11.50
C GLN A 249 -16.52 -7.60 -12.45
N ILE A 250 -15.42 -6.84 -12.34
CA ILE A 250 -15.05 -5.77 -13.26
C ILE A 250 -13.72 -6.13 -13.93
N LYS A 251 -13.65 -6.00 -15.25
CA LYS A 251 -12.44 -6.22 -16.04
C LYS A 251 -11.88 -4.89 -16.51
N ILE A 252 -10.60 -4.66 -16.29
CA ILE A 252 -9.88 -3.44 -16.68
C ILE A 252 -8.58 -3.76 -17.43
N ASN A 253 -8.16 -2.84 -18.29
CA ASN A 253 -6.95 -2.99 -19.11
C ASN A 253 -5.69 -2.53 -18.34
N GLY A 254 -4.77 -3.47 -18.11
CA GLY A 254 -3.62 -3.37 -17.21
C GLY A 254 -2.26 -3.15 -17.86
N CYS A 255 -2.20 -2.54 -19.04
CA CYS A 255 -0.92 -2.22 -19.73
C CYS A 255 -0.11 -3.47 -20.12
N GLY A 256 -0.76 -4.42 -20.81
CA GLY A 256 -0.16 -5.68 -21.26
C GLY A 256 -0.86 -6.91 -20.70
N GLU A 257 -1.68 -6.72 -19.66
CA GLU A 257 -2.50 -7.77 -19.04
C GLU A 257 -3.93 -7.26 -18.82
N THR A 258 -4.85 -8.19 -18.52
CA THR A 258 -6.21 -7.85 -18.07
C THR A 258 -6.32 -8.09 -16.58
N TYR A 259 -6.72 -7.08 -15.81
CA TYR A 259 -6.98 -7.22 -14.38
C TYR A 259 -8.46 -7.46 -14.11
N TYR A 260 -8.72 -8.31 -13.12
CA TYR A 260 -10.04 -8.69 -12.66
C TYR A 260 -10.21 -8.21 -11.23
N VAL A 261 -11.20 -7.35 -11.01
CA VAL A 261 -11.59 -6.90 -9.67
C VAL A 261 -12.86 -7.66 -9.32
N ASN A 262 -12.80 -8.57 -8.36
CA ASN A 262 -13.96 -9.35 -7.96
C ASN A 262 -14.53 -8.81 -6.66
N ARG A 263 -15.86 -8.75 -6.59
CA ARG A 263 -16.57 -8.31 -5.39
C ARG A 263 -16.29 -9.17 -4.16
N ILE A 264 -16.15 -10.48 -4.40
CA ILE A 264 -16.01 -11.52 -3.37
C ILE A 264 -14.58 -11.71 -2.85
N ASP A 265 -13.62 -10.93 -3.36
CA ASP A 265 -12.26 -10.94 -2.87
C ASP A 265 -12.23 -10.74 -1.35
N GLN A 266 -11.48 -11.61 -0.68
CA GLN A 266 -11.28 -11.62 0.77
C GLN A 266 -9.99 -10.91 1.14
N PHE A 267 -9.99 -10.31 2.32
CA PHE A 267 -8.87 -9.55 2.86
C PHE A 267 -8.62 -9.97 4.31
N GLU A 268 -7.37 -9.88 4.72
CA GLU A 268 -6.89 -10.09 6.08
C GLU A 268 -7.33 -8.92 6.97
N GLU A 269 -7.40 -7.72 6.39
CA GLU A 269 -8.04 -6.54 6.98
C GLU A 269 -8.99 -5.87 5.99
N TYR A 270 -10.19 -5.51 6.46
CA TYR A 270 -11.18 -4.78 5.67
C TYR A 270 -11.18 -3.31 6.05
N PHE A 271 -11.34 -2.43 5.06
CA PHE A 271 -11.46 -1.00 5.29
C PHE A 271 -12.85 -0.49 4.96
N LYS A 272 -13.27 0.51 5.73
CA LYS A 272 -14.54 1.19 5.51
C LYS A 272 -14.51 1.98 4.22
N TYR A 273 -15.52 1.75 3.39
CA TYR A 273 -15.78 2.56 2.21
C TYR A 273 -16.16 3.99 2.59
N VAL A 274 -15.43 4.95 2.02
CA VAL A 274 -15.70 6.38 2.09
C VAL A 274 -15.62 6.92 0.67
N PRO A 275 -16.67 7.56 0.12
CA PRO A 275 -16.62 8.13 -1.23
C PRO A 275 -15.37 8.97 -1.44
N TYR A 276 -14.72 8.82 -2.61
CA TYR A 276 -13.43 9.45 -2.92
C TYR A 276 -13.36 10.93 -2.52
N GLU A 277 -14.38 11.71 -2.91
CA GLU A 277 -14.48 13.15 -2.64
C GLU A 277 -14.54 13.49 -1.15
N THR A 278 -14.94 12.56 -0.29
CA THR A 278 -15.03 12.73 1.17
C THR A 278 -13.87 12.08 1.94
N ALA A 279 -13.02 11.31 1.28
CA ALA A 279 -11.93 10.56 1.90
C ALA A 279 -10.65 11.40 2.14
N HIS A 280 -10.69 12.71 1.90
CA HIS A 280 -9.58 13.62 2.15
C HIS A 280 -9.65 14.20 3.57
N ILE A 281 -8.49 14.49 4.16
CA ILE A 281 -8.42 15.36 5.34
C ILE A 281 -8.43 16.80 4.83
N GLN A 282 -9.50 17.54 5.12
CA GLN A 282 -9.49 19.00 4.94
C GLN A 282 -8.39 19.57 5.84
N GLN A 283 -7.39 20.19 5.24
CA GLN A 283 -6.32 20.89 5.96
C GLN A 283 -6.77 22.27 6.42
#